data_AF-A0A950XGH0-F1
#
_entry.id   AF-A0A950XGH0-F1
#
_cell.length_a   1.000
_cell.length_b   1.000
_cell.length_c   1.000
_cell.angle_alpha   90.00
_cell.angle_beta   90.00
_cell.angle_gamma   90.00
#
_symmetry.space_group_name_H-M   'P 1'
#
loop_
_entity.id
_entity.type
_entity.pdbx_description
1 polymer ?
#
loop_
_entity_poly.entity_id
_entity_poly.type
_entity_poly.pdbx_seq_one_letter_code
_entity_poly.pdbx_strand_id
1 'polypeptide(L)'
;VYTVATHGIFAADAVEVLEHSEIERVLFTNTIPFQNGTRHPKFVQLSIAQIFADAISRITTNRSVSELFEGEALADALIGAAPEAVAAV
;
A
#
# COMPACT_ATOMS: atom_id res chain seq x y z
N VAL A 1 -7.29 -11.71 11.19
CA VAL A 1 -5.81 -11.47 11.31
C VAL A 1 -5.35 -10.75 10.05
N TYR A 2 -4.64 -9.63 10.20
CA TYR A 2 -4.22 -8.80 9.06
C TYR A 2 -2.70 -8.89 8.87
N THR A 3 -2.25 -8.83 7.63
CA THR A 3 -0.83 -8.68 7.30
C THR A 3 -0.61 -7.49 6.39
N VAL A 4 0.51 -6.80 6.60
CA VAL A 4 0.90 -5.59 5.87
C VAL A 4 2.35 -5.74 5.39
N ALA A 5 2.62 -5.36 4.14
CA ALA A 5 3.98 -5.37 3.60
C ALA A 5 4.21 -4.22 2.63
N THR A 6 5.40 -3.61 2.65
CA THR A 6 5.71 -2.58 1.63
C THR A 6 5.78 -3.20 0.23
N HIS A 7 6.38 -4.39 0.09
CA HIS A 7 6.66 -4.99 -1.21
C HIS A 7 5.91 -6.31 -1.42
N GLY A 8 4.95 -6.32 -2.34
CA GLY A 8 4.20 -7.51 -2.73
C GLY A 8 4.93 -8.36 -3.78
N ILE A 9 6.03 -9.03 -3.40
CA ILE A 9 6.83 -9.85 -4.34
C ILE A 9 6.06 -11.10 -4.79
N PHE A 10 5.33 -11.74 -3.88
CA PHE A 10 4.53 -12.95 -4.11
C PHE A 10 5.19 -13.99 -5.03
N ALA A 11 6.39 -14.44 -4.65
CA ALA A 11 7.13 -15.42 -5.45
C ALA A 11 6.48 -16.81 -5.41
N ALA A 12 6.64 -17.57 -6.51
CA ALA A 12 6.10 -18.92 -6.65
C ALA A 12 4.59 -18.99 -6.35
N ASP A 13 4.17 -19.87 -5.46
CA ASP A 13 2.79 -20.15 -5.04
C ASP A 13 2.35 -19.32 -3.82
N ALA A 14 3.05 -18.23 -3.51
CA ALA A 14 2.77 -17.41 -2.33
C ALA A 14 1.34 -16.84 -2.31
N VAL A 15 0.75 -16.55 -3.48
CA VAL A 15 -0.63 -16.07 -3.56
C VAL A 15 -1.58 -17.17 -3.09
N GLU A 16 -1.44 -18.38 -3.63
CA GLU A 16 -2.27 -19.54 -3.32
C GLU A 16 -2.15 -19.93 -1.84
N VAL A 17 -0.93 -19.91 -1.27
CA VAL A 17 -0.71 -20.18 0.16
C VAL A 17 -1.46 -19.17 1.02
N LEU A 18 -1.40 -17.88 0.67
CA LEU A 18 -2.07 -16.83 1.42
C LEU A 18 -3.60 -16.86 1.24
N GLU A 19 -4.11 -17.24 0.07
CA GLU A 19 -5.54 -17.43 -0.18
C GLU A 19 -6.14 -18.48 0.75
N HIS A 20 -5.47 -19.62 0.93
CA HIS A 20 -5.93 -20.73 1.76
C HIS A 20 -5.60 -20.58 3.26
N SER A 21 -4.87 -19.52 3.65
CA SER A 21 -4.56 -19.25 5.04
C SER A 21 -5.73 -18.63 5.82
N GLU A 22 -5.65 -18.65 7.15
CA GLU A 22 -6.60 -17.97 8.05
C GLU A 22 -6.43 -16.43 8.09
N ILE A 23 -5.52 -15.87 7.28
CA ILE A 23 -5.34 -14.42 7.16
C ILE A 23 -6.60 -13.82 6.51
N GLU A 24 -7.07 -12.71 7.07
CA GLU A 24 -8.30 -12.04 6.67
C GLU A 24 -8.07 -11.06 5.52
N ARG A 25 -6.98 -10.27 5.61
CA ARG A 25 -6.54 -9.34 4.56
C ARG A 25 -5.02 -9.29 4.49
N VAL A 26 -4.52 -9.20 3.27
CA VAL A 26 -3.12 -9.00 2.89
C VAL A 26 -3.03 -7.65 2.21
N LEU A 27 -2.53 -6.65 2.92
CA LEU A 27 -2.33 -5.30 2.39
C LEU A 27 -0.88 -5.14 1.95
N PHE A 28 -0.68 -4.57 0.78
CA PHE A 28 0.65 -4.29 0.27
C PHE A 28 0.65 -3.08 -0.66
N THR A 29 1.80 -2.47 -0.92
CA THR A 29 1.84 -1.29 -1.80
C THR A 29 2.07 -1.65 -3.27
N ASN A 30 1.76 -0.73 -4.17
CA ASN A 30 2.08 -0.82 -5.59
C ASN A 30 3.53 -0.48 -5.94
N THR A 31 4.48 -0.69 -5.03
CA THR A 31 5.93 -0.62 -5.33
C THR A 31 6.35 -1.63 -6.40
N ILE A 32 5.65 -2.76 -6.48
CA ILE A 32 5.84 -3.80 -7.50
C ILE A 32 4.48 -4.01 -8.19
N PRO A 33 4.43 -4.04 -9.54
CA PRO A 33 3.21 -4.37 -10.26
C PRO A 33 2.70 -5.76 -9.85
N PHE A 34 1.46 -5.82 -9.37
CA PHE A 34 0.85 -7.09 -9.00
C PHE A 34 0.31 -7.77 -10.25
N GLN A 35 1.07 -8.72 -10.79
CA GLN A 35 0.77 -9.34 -12.09
C GLN A 35 -0.23 -10.50 -12.01
N ASN A 36 -0.53 -11.01 -10.81
CA ASN A 36 -1.18 -12.32 -10.69
C ASN A 36 -2.69 -12.33 -10.98
N GLY A 37 -3.34 -11.22 -11.31
CA GLY A 37 -4.73 -11.22 -11.80
C GLY A 37 -5.76 -11.81 -10.82
N THR A 38 -5.34 -12.24 -9.63
CA THR A 38 -6.19 -12.77 -8.58
C THR A 38 -6.97 -11.59 -8.03
N ARG A 39 -8.21 -11.43 -8.53
CA ARG A 39 -9.24 -10.55 -7.96
C ARG A 39 -9.74 -11.07 -6.60
N HIS A 40 -8.89 -11.79 -5.86
CA HIS A 40 -9.29 -12.38 -4.60
C HIS A 40 -9.42 -11.26 -3.57
N PRO A 41 -10.58 -11.10 -2.90
CA PRO A 41 -10.87 -9.95 -2.03
C PRO A 41 -9.94 -9.85 -0.81
N LYS A 42 -9.17 -10.91 -0.53
CA LYS A 42 -8.14 -10.91 0.53
C LYS A 42 -6.96 -9.97 0.22
N PHE A 43 -6.63 -9.74 -1.06
CA PHE A 43 -5.47 -8.93 -1.44
C PHE A 43 -5.86 -7.50 -1.73
N VAL A 44 -5.24 -6.56 -1.02
CA VAL A 44 -5.49 -5.13 -1.16
C VAL A 44 -4.18 -4.44 -1.52
N GLN A 45 -4.13 -3.88 -2.72
CA GLN A 45 -2.99 -3.10 -3.17
C GLN A 45 -3.22 -1.60 -2.90
N LEU A 46 -2.38 -1.02 -2.05
CA LEU A 46 -2.38 0.40 -1.69
C LEU A 46 -1.48 1.18 -2.65
N SER A 47 -1.93 2.35 -3.08
CA SER A 47 -1.12 3.22 -3.93
C SER A 47 -0.17 4.06 -3.09
N ILE A 48 1.10 4.11 -3.48
CA ILE A 48 2.09 5.06 -2.94
C ILE A 48 2.45 6.16 -3.94
N ALA A 49 1.69 6.30 -5.02
CA ALA A 49 1.96 7.27 -6.07
C ALA A 49 1.99 8.71 -5.54
N GLN A 50 1.11 9.05 -4.60
CA GLN A 50 1.05 10.39 -4.00
C GLN A 50 2.32 10.71 -3.20
N ILE A 51 2.79 9.75 -2.39
CA ILE A 51 4.04 9.90 -1.63
C ILE A 51 5.22 10.17 -2.57
N PHE A 52 5.32 9.43 -3.68
CA PHE A 52 6.36 9.67 -4.68
C PHE A 52 6.20 11.01 -5.38
N ALA A 53 4.98 11.39 -5.76
CA ALA A 53 4.71 12.68 -6.38
C ALA A 53 5.13 13.84 -5.48
N ASP A 54 4.80 13.77 -4.19
CA ASP A 54 5.16 14.81 -3.23
C ASP A 54 6.66 14.83 -2.92
N ALA A 55 7.32 13.66 -2.88
CA ALA A 55 8.77 13.58 -2.75
C ALA A 55 9.47 14.23 -3.94
N ILE A 56 9.06 13.92 -5.18
CA ILE A 56 9.60 14.54 -6.40
C ILE A 56 9.36 16.06 -6.38
N SER A 57 8.15 16.50 -6.00
CA SER A 57 7.81 17.92 -5.88
C SER A 57 8.70 18.64 -4.88
N ARG A 58 8.92 18.06 -3.69
CA ARG A 58 9.77 18.66 -2.65
C ARG A 58 11.24 18.73 -3.06
N ILE A 59 11.77 17.69 -3.71
CA ILE A 59 13.14 17.67 -4.24
C ILE A 59 13.33 18.78 -5.29
N THR A 60 12.37 18.94 -6.21
CA THR A 60 12.46 19.95 -7.28
C THR A 60 12.23 21.38 -6.78
N THR A 61 11.56 21.55 -5.64
CA THR A 61 11.25 22.86 -5.03
C THR A 61 12.12 23.21 -3.81
N ASN A 62 13.19 22.43 -3.52
CA ASN A 62 14.05 22.60 -2.34
C ASN A 62 13.29 22.65 -1.01
N ARG A 63 12.21 21.87 -0.89
CA ARG A 63 11.46 21.70 0.36
C ARG A 63 11.93 20.45 1.10
N SER A 64 11.73 20.42 2.42
CA SER A 64 12.08 19.27 3.25
C SER A 64 11.30 18.02 2.82
N VAL A 65 12.00 16.92 2.56
CA VAL A 65 11.38 15.61 2.32
C VAL A 65 10.92 14.98 3.63
N SER A 66 11.58 15.28 4.76
CA SER A 66 11.27 14.72 6.07
C SER A 66 9.85 15.05 6.55
N GLU A 67 9.31 16.20 6.13
CA GLU A 67 7.92 16.60 6.38
C GLU A 67 6.88 15.61 5.82
N LEU A 68 7.23 14.75 4.86
CA LEU A 68 6.32 13.71 4.33
C LEU A 68 6.04 12.59 5.33
N PHE A 69 6.89 12.43 6.33
CA PHE A 69 6.78 11.36 7.32
C PHE A 69 6.13 11.83 8.63
N GLU A 70 5.61 13.06 8.65
CA GLU A 70 4.79 13.57 9.76
C GLU A 70 3.36 13.01 9.65
N GLY A 71 2.82 12.54 10.78
CA GLY A 71 1.80 11.48 10.83
C GLY A 71 0.53 11.67 10.00
N GLU A 72 0.01 12.90 9.91
CA GLU A 72 -1.23 13.19 9.15
C GLU A 72 -1.01 13.09 7.64
N ALA A 73 0.13 13.61 7.16
CA ALA A 73 0.45 13.65 5.74
C ALA A 73 0.63 12.24 5.13
N LEU A 74 1.19 11.31 5.93
CA LEU A 74 1.41 9.94 5.49
C LEU A 74 0.09 9.13 5.41
N ALA A 75 -0.80 9.33 6.39
CA ALA A 75 -2.10 8.66 6.39
C ALA A 75 -2.96 9.11 5.21
N ASP A 76 -3.01 10.42 4.94
CA ASP A 76 -3.76 10.97 3.81
C ASP A 76 -3.21 10.53 2.45
N ALA A 77 -1.88 10.43 2.32
CA ALA A 77 -1.25 10.01 1.07
C ALA A 77 -1.42 8.51 0.77
N LEU A 78 -1.64 7.67 1.77
CA LEU A 78 -1.86 6.22 1.63
C LEU A 78 -3.34 5.84 1.54
N ILE A 79 -4.20 6.53 2.27
CA ILE A 79 -5.60 6.16 2.50
C ILE A 79 -6.56 7.11 1.75
N GLY A 80 -6.08 8.27 1.27
CA GLY A 80 -6.87 9.21 0.48
C GLY A 80 -8.07 9.75 1.25
N ALA A 81 -7.86 10.68 2.19
CA ALA A 81 -8.89 11.48 2.88
C ALA A 81 -10.12 10.74 3.51
N ALA A 82 -10.16 9.40 3.53
CA ALA A 82 -11.28 8.62 4.03
C ALA A 82 -10.77 7.49 4.94
N PRO A 83 -10.74 7.72 6.27
CA PRO A 83 -10.40 6.69 7.27
C PRO A 83 -11.30 5.44 7.19
N GLU A 84 -12.44 5.56 6.51
CA GLU A 84 -13.45 4.52 6.35
C GLU A 84 -13.02 3.39 5.40
N ALA A 85 -12.03 3.61 4.53
CA ALA A 85 -11.54 2.61 3.59
C ALA A 85 -10.81 1.43 4.26
N VAL A 86 -10.34 1.59 5.51
CA VAL A 86 -9.74 0.51 6.30
C VAL A 86 -10.80 -0.30 7.06
N ALA A 87 -11.97 0.29 7.33
CA ALA A 87 -13.08 -0.36 8.03
C ALA A 87 -14.12 -0.98 7.09
N ALA A 88 -14.18 -0.55 5.82
CA ALA A 88 -15.11 -1.03 4.80
C ALA A 88 -14.52 -2.07 3.83
N VAL A 89 -13.27 -2.49 4.03
CA VAL A 89 -12.58 -3.55 3.26
C VAL A 89 -12.21 -4.69 4.18
#